data_AF-A0A351MU59-F1
#
_entry.id   AF-A0A351MU59-F1
#
_cell.length_a   1.000
_cell.length_b   1.000
_cell.length_c   1.000
_cell.angle_alpha   90.00
_cell.angle_beta   90.00
_cell.angle_gamma   90.00
#
_symmetry.space_group_name_H-M   'P 1'
#
loop_
_entity.id
_entity.type
_entity.pdbx_description
1 polymer ?
#
loop_
_entity_poly.entity_id
_entity_poly.type
_entity_poly.pdbx_seq_one_letter_code
_entity_poly.pdbx_strand_id
1 'polypeptide(L)' 'MPLEKQSLIDQVEAALLKEITMGKWPQTLPGLRSLAKELQVSVPTLSAAIDRLVSKGILSSQGGRKRFRIQKSQ' A
#
# COMPACT_ATOMS: atom_id res chain seq x y z
N MET A 1 5.04 18.92 -18.64
CA MET A 1 5.42 18.24 -17.39
C MET A 1 4.58 18.81 -16.25
N PRO A 2 3.76 18.01 -15.54
CA PRO A 2 3.20 18.46 -14.26
C PRO A 2 3.35 17.41 -13.14
N LEU A 3 3.35 17.70 -11.84
CA LEU A 3 3.52 18.88 -10.98
C LEU A 3 3.65 18.27 -9.59
N GLU A 4 4.71 18.61 -8.87
CA GLU A 4 5.01 18.13 -7.52
C GLU A 4 3.95 18.63 -6.52
N LYS A 5 3.16 17.71 -5.97
CA LYS A 5 2.46 17.88 -4.70
C LYS A 5 2.60 16.55 -3.99
N GLN A 6 3.10 16.55 -2.75
CA GLN A 6 3.08 15.40 -1.86
C GLN A 6 1.62 14.90 -1.77
N SER A 7 1.29 13.99 -2.67
CA SER A 7 -0.09 13.59 -2.89
C SER A 7 -0.50 12.71 -1.72
N LEU A 8 -1.79 12.65 -1.41
CA LEU A 8 -2.32 11.71 -0.43
C LEU A 8 -1.78 10.28 -0.66
N ILE A 9 -1.51 9.93 -1.92
CA ILE A 9 -0.85 8.68 -2.33
C ILE A 9 0.52 8.48 -1.65
N ASP A 10 1.37 9.52 -1.62
CA ASP A 10 2.72 9.47 -1.04
C ASP A 10 2.67 9.34 0.49
N GLN A 11 1.74 10.06 1.12
CA GLN A 11 1.50 9.95 2.56
C GLN A 11 0.97 8.56 2.94
N VAL A 12 0.05 8.02 2.15
CA VAL A 12 -0.47 6.65 2.33
C VAL A 12 0.64 5.63 2.12
N GLU A 13 1.49 5.80 1.11
CA GLU A 13 2.65 4.94 0.86
C GLU A 13 3.62 4.94 2.06
N ALA A 14 3.98 6.12 2.57
CA ALA A 14 4.88 6.25 3.71
C ALA A 14 4.27 5.68 5.01
N ALA A 15 2.96 5.88 5.23
CA ALA A 15 2.25 5.29 6.36
C ALA A 15 2.24 3.77 6.27
N LEU A 16 1.90 3.21 5.10
CA LEU A 16 1.96 1.76 4.86
C LEU A 16 3.36 1.21 5.10
N LEU A 17 4.40 1.86 4.57
CA LEU A 17 5.78 1.46 4.78
C LEU A 17 6.13 1.45 6.27
N LYS A 18 5.76 2.48 7.03
CA LYS A 18 5.96 2.52 8.49
C LYS A 18 5.27 1.35 9.17
N GLU A 19 4.00 1.09 8.87
CA GLU A 19 3.22 0.02 9.49
C GLU A 19 3.74 -1.38 9.12
N ILE A 20 4.20 -1.57 7.88
CA ILE A 20 4.91 -2.76 7.42
C ILE A 20 6.22 -2.95 8.20
N THR A 21 7.00 -1.87 8.35
CA THR A 21 8.30 -1.91 9.06
C THR A 21 8.11 -2.13 10.56
N MET A 22 7.05 -1.56 11.16
CA MET A 22 6.62 -1.80 12.53
C MET A 22 6.12 -3.23 12.76
N GLY A 23 5.94 -4.03 11.71
CA GLY A 23 5.46 -5.40 11.83
C GLY A 23 3.96 -5.52 12.10
N LYS A 24 3.19 -4.42 11.91
CA LYS A 24 1.72 -4.43 12.03
C LYS A 24 1.09 -5.45 11.07
N TRP A 25 1.73 -5.65 9.92
CA TRP A 25 1.35 -6.71 8.97
C TRP A 25 2.55 -7.60 8.64
N PRO A 26 2.60 -8.82 9.21
CA PRO A 26 3.79 -9.66 9.12
C PRO A 26 3.98 -10.34 7.76
N GLN A 27 2.94 -10.48 6.94
CA GLN A 27 3.04 -11.24 5.68
C GLN A 27 2.06 -10.79 4.59
N THR A 28 0.85 -10.38 4.95
CA THR A 28 -0.20 -9.96 4.02
C THR A 28 -0.92 -8.74 4.54
N LEU A 29 -1.17 -7.79 3.64
CA LEU A 29 -2.04 -6.66 3.91
C LEU A 29 -3.50 -7.11 3.98
N PRO A 30 -4.31 -6.55 4.90
CA PRO A 30 -5.75 -6.65 4.83
C PRO A 30 -6.28 -6.17 3.46
N GLY A 31 -7.48 -6.61 3.08
CA GLY A 31 -8.07 -6.20 1.80
C GLY A 31 -8.19 -4.67 1.69
N LEU A 32 -8.07 -4.14 0.46
CA LEU A 32 -8.12 -2.71 0.13
C LEU A 32 -9.21 -1.94 0.89
N ARG A 33 -10.43 -2.49 0.99
CA ARG A 33 -11.56 -1.81 1.63
C ARG A 33 -11.38 -1.67 3.15
N SER A 34 -10.77 -2.67 3.81
CA SER A 34 -10.48 -2.61 5.24
C SER A 34 -9.34 -1.65 5.52
N LEU A 35 -8.26 -1.70 4.74
CA LEU A 35 -7.15 -0.75 4.86
C LEU A 35 -7.60 0.69 4.60
N ALA A 36 -8.41 0.90 3.55
CA ALA A 36 -8.95 2.21 3.21
C ALA A 36 -9.79 2.78 4.36
N LYS A 37 -10.57 1.94 5.05
CA LYS A 37 -11.36 2.35 6.21
C LYS A 37 -10.49 2.65 7.43
N GLU A 38 -9.47 1.83 7.68
CA GLU A 38 -8.56 2.01 8.82
C GLU A 38 -7.69 3.26 8.67
N LEU A 39 -7.20 3.52 7.46
CA LEU A 39 -6.43 4.72 7.11
C LEU A 39 -7.30 5.93 6.76
N GLN A 40 -8.64 5.79 6.77
CA GLN A 40 -9.61 6.79 6.32
C GLN A 40 -9.29 7.42 4.95
N VAL A 41 -8.79 6.61 4.01
CA VAL A 41 -8.47 7.06 2.66
C VAL A 41 -9.39 6.44 1.61
N SER A 42 -9.53 7.12 0.48
CA SER A 42 -10.32 6.60 -0.63
C SER A 42 -9.66 5.35 -1.22
N VAL A 43 -10.47 4.34 -1.55
CA VAL A 43 -10.03 3.12 -2.27
C VAL A 43 -9.18 3.42 -3.51
N PRO A 44 -9.50 4.38 -4.40
CA PRO A 44 -8.63 4.70 -5.55
C PRO A 44 -7.25 5.24 -5.13
N THR A 45 -7.18 6.06 -4.08
CA THR A 45 -5.92 6.59 -3.54
C THR A 45 -5.05 5.45 -2.99
N LEU A 46 -5.66 4.54 -2.24
CA LEU A 46 -4.98 3.37 -1.71
C LEU A 46 -4.52 2.43 -2.82
N SER A 47 -5.36 2.22 -3.86
CA SER A 47 -5.00 1.42 -5.02
C SER A 47 -3.77 1.98 -5.72
N ALA A 48 -3.72 3.30 -5.96
CA ALA A 48 -2.58 3.96 -6.57
C ALA A 48 -1.30 3.85 -5.72
N ALA A 49 -1.42 3.95 -4.39
CA ALA A 49 -0.29 3.77 -3.48
C ALA A 49 0.23 2.32 -3.50
N ILE A 50 -0.68 1.34 -3.51
CA ILE A 50 -0.32 -0.07 -3.63
C ILE A 50 0.33 -0.35 -4.99
N ASP A 51 -0.20 0.18 -6.09
CA ASP A 51 0.40 0.04 -7.43
C ASP A 51 1.84 0.56 -7.46
N ARG A 52 2.12 1.70 -6.82
CA ARG A 52 3.49 2.20 -6.65
C ARG A 52 4.38 1.24 -5.87
N LEU A 53 3.89 0.72 -4.74
CA LEU A 53 4.63 -0.22 -3.92
C LEU A 53 4.86 -1.58 -4.62
N VAL A 54 3.92 -2.01 -5.46
CA VAL A 54 4.06 -3.19 -6.32
C VAL A 54 5.10 -2.93 -7.40
N SER A 55 5.05 -1.77 -8.05
CA SER A 55 6.05 -1.36 -9.04
C SER A 55 7.45 -1.23 -8.44
N LYS A 56 7.56 -0.90 -7.14
CA LYS A 56 8.83 -0.86 -6.39
C LYS A 56 9.29 -2.25 -5.90
N GLY A 57 8.51 -3.31 -6.11
CA GLY A 57 8.82 -4.67 -5.66
C GLY A 57 8.62 -4.92 -4.17
N ILE A 58 8.02 -3.98 -3.45
CA ILE A 58 7.77 -4.07 -1.99
C ILE A 58 6.52 -4.92 -1.73
N LEU A 59 5.51 -4.79 -2.59
CA LEU A 59 4.27 -5.56 -2.52
C LEU A 59 4.11 -6.45 -3.74
N SER A 60 3.45 -7.58 -3.57
CA SER A 60 3.10 -8.47 -4.66
C SER A 60 1.61 -8.80 -4.60
N SER A 61 0.93 -8.58 -5.73
CA SER A 61 -0.48 -8.94 -5.90
C SER A 61 -0.57 -10.44 -6.14
N GLN A 62 -1.06 -11.21 -5.16
CA GLN A 62 -1.39 -12.61 -5.36
C GLN A 62 -2.78 -12.67 -6.02
N GLY A 63 -2.77 -12.82 -7.34
CA GLY A 63 -3.95 -12.87 -8.21
C GLY A 63 -4.98 -13.89 -7.72
N GLY A 64 -6.23 -13.42 -7.59
CA GLY A 64 -7.40 -14.24 -7.28
C GLY A 64 -8.28 -13.69 -6.16
N ARG A 65 -7.73 -13.01 -5.14
CA ARG A 65 -8.52 -12.54 -3.97
C ARG A 65 -8.17 -11.15 -3.44
N LYS A 66 -7.58 -10.25 -4.25
CA LYS A 66 -7.14 -8.91 -3.80
C LYS A 66 -6.30 -8.97 -2.51
N ARG A 67 -5.47 -10.01 -2.41
CA ARG A 67 -4.54 -10.20 -1.29
C ARG A 67 -3.19 -9.66 -1.73
N PHE A 68 -2.74 -8.61 -1.06
CA PHE A 68 -1.42 -8.05 -1.28
C PHE A 68 -0.47 -8.69 -0.28
N ARG A 69 0.55 -9.36 -0.78
CA ARG A 69 1.61 -9.96 0.03
C ARG A 69 2.75 -8.97 0.12
N ILE A 70 3.28 -8.76 1.32
CA ILE A 70 4.46 -7.93 1.52
C ILE A 70 5.66 -8.78 1.15
N GLN A 71 6.38 -8.39 0.10
CA GLN A 71 7.71 -8.93 -0.19
C GLN A 71 8.71 -8.06 0.54
N LYS A 72 9.02 -8.43 1.79
CA LYS A 72 10.29 -8.01 2.39
C LYS A 72 11.39 -8.67 1.56
N SER A 73 11.95 -7.93 0.59
CA SER A 73 13.26 -8.29 0.08
C SER A 73 14.24 -7.95 1.20
N GLN A 74 14.72 -9.01 1.86
CA GLN A 74 15.84 -8.96 2.80
C GLN A 74 17.11 -8.55 2.07
#